data_AF-A0A6C0AI73-F1
#
_entry.id   AF-A0A6C0AI73-F1
#
_cell.length_a   1.000
_cell.length_b   1.000
_cell.length_c   1.000
_cell.angle_alpha   90.00
_cell.angle_beta   90.00
_cell.angle_gamma   90.00
#
_symmetry.space_group_name_H-M   'P 1'
#
loop_
_entity.id
_entity.type
_entity.pdbx_description
1 polymer ?
#
loop_
_entity_poly.entity_id
_entity_poly.type
_entity_poly.pdbx_seq_one_letter_code
_entity_poly.pdbx_strand_id
1 'polypeptide(L)'
;MNYHTMSITELKAEAKVHNPKIKHYYVMSRAQLIRILSMEKLSDKMILDKKTLKELQAEAKAKGIPKVWSMRRADIIEVLYPDPQSSTLSSEKQDKNNDD
;
A
#
# COMPACT_ATOMS: atom_id res chain seq x y z
N MET A 1 12.28 12.25 -16.35
CA MET A 1 12.66 13.49 -15.63
C MET A 1 14.01 13.31 -14.98
N ASN A 2 14.86 14.34 -14.93
CA ASN A 2 16.15 14.24 -14.25
C ASN A 2 16.05 14.77 -12.81
N TYR A 3 15.75 13.89 -11.86
CA TYR A 3 15.60 14.24 -10.44
C TYR A 3 16.94 14.61 -9.78
N HIS A 4 18.07 14.23 -10.37
CA HIS A 4 19.40 14.49 -9.79
C HIS A 4 19.83 15.95 -9.87
N THR A 5 19.22 16.76 -10.73
CA THR A 5 19.50 18.19 -10.87
C THR A 5 18.54 19.07 -10.07
N MET A 6 17.44 18.50 -9.56
CA MET A 6 16.43 19.24 -8.79
C MET A 6 16.90 19.55 -7.36
N SER A 7 16.44 20.68 -6.85
CA SER A 7 16.54 21.06 -5.44
C SER A 7 15.65 20.19 -4.56
N ILE A 8 15.91 20.18 -3.25
CA ILE A 8 15.08 19.45 -2.28
C ILE A 8 13.61 19.93 -2.30
N THR A 9 13.39 21.22 -2.55
CA THR A 9 12.05 21.82 -2.60
C THR A 9 11.28 21.32 -3.82
N GLU A 10 11.91 21.28 -4.98
CA GLU A 10 11.32 20.73 -6.22
C GLU A 10 11.03 19.23 -6.08
N LEU A 11 11.96 18.46 -5.50
CA LEU A 11 11.75 17.03 -5.23
C LEU A 11 10.55 16.80 -4.29
N LYS A 12 10.37 17.65 -3.27
CA LYS A 12 9.20 17.58 -2.39
C LYS A 12 7.91 17.97 -3.09
N ALA A 13 7.95 18.94 -4.00
CA ALA A 13 6.80 19.32 -4.82
C ALA A 13 6.38 18.18 -5.75
N GLU A 14 7.35 17.55 -6.41
CA GLU A 14 7.12 16.40 -7.27
C GLU A 14 6.53 15.22 -6.48
N ALA A 15 7.13 14.90 -5.33
CA ALA A 15 6.63 13.84 -4.45
C ALA A 15 5.22 14.09 -3.91
N LYS A 16 4.82 15.36 -3.76
CA LYS A 16 3.45 15.75 -3.36
C LYS A 16 2.42 15.43 -4.43
N VAL A 17 2.76 15.66 -5.71
CA VAL A 17 1.84 15.43 -6.83
C VAL A 17 1.90 14.00 -7.38
N HIS A 18 2.98 13.27 -7.12
CA HIS A 18 3.19 11.88 -7.52
C HIS A 18 1.98 10.97 -7.26
N ASN A 19 1.71 10.08 -8.20
CA ASN A 19 0.68 9.04 -8.11
C ASN A 19 1.31 7.68 -8.41
N PRO A 20 1.32 6.71 -7.48
CA PRO A 20 0.70 6.73 -6.14
C PRO A 20 1.33 7.71 -5.14
N LYS A 21 0.55 8.20 -4.17
CA LYS A 21 1.00 9.21 -3.18
C LYS A 21 2.14 8.67 -2.30
N ILE A 22 3.18 9.48 -2.10
CA ILE A 22 4.32 9.15 -1.24
C ILE A 22 4.06 9.66 0.19
N LYS A 23 4.17 8.78 1.19
CA LYS A 23 4.05 9.14 2.61
C LYS A 23 5.34 9.76 3.13
N HIS A 24 5.21 10.70 4.08
CA HIS A 24 6.34 11.32 4.77
C HIS A 24 7.40 11.99 3.87
N TYR A 25 7.06 12.32 2.62
CA TYR A 25 7.99 12.97 1.67
C TYR A 25 8.62 14.27 2.22
N TYR A 26 7.92 14.99 3.10
CA TYR A 26 8.39 16.24 3.69
C TYR A 26 9.54 16.07 4.69
N VAL A 27 9.71 14.87 5.28
CA VAL A 27 10.84 14.52 6.17
C VAL A 27 11.91 13.68 5.48
N MET A 28 11.69 13.23 4.24
CA MET A 28 12.68 12.46 3.49
C MET A 28 13.87 13.31 3.06
N SER A 29 15.05 12.70 3.05
CA SER A 29 16.27 13.32 2.53
C SER A 29 16.22 13.44 1.00
N ARG A 30 17.10 14.28 0.45
CA ARG A 30 17.24 14.45 -1.00
C ARG A 30 17.50 13.11 -1.71
N ALA A 31 18.43 12.31 -1.17
CA ALA A 31 18.77 11.02 -1.72
C ALA A 31 17.59 10.03 -1.68
N GLN A 32 16.81 10.03 -0.60
CA GLN A 32 15.60 9.20 -0.49
C GLN A 32 14.54 9.61 -1.52
N LEU A 33 14.28 10.91 -1.68
CA LEU A 33 13.32 11.41 -2.66
C LEU A 33 13.73 11.08 -4.09
N ILE A 34 15.00 11.30 -4.45
CA ILE A 34 15.52 10.93 -5.78
C ILE A 34 15.33 9.44 -6.01
N ARG A 35 15.72 8.60 -5.05
CA ARG A 35 15.57 7.14 -5.17
C ARG A 35 14.12 6.76 -5.43
N ILE A 36 13.18 7.29 -4.64
CA ILE A 36 11.75 6.98 -4.73
C ILE A 36 11.15 7.48 -6.04
N LEU A 37 11.42 8.73 -6.42
CA LEU A 37 10.89 9.34 -7.65
C LEU A 37 11.48 8.71 -8.92
N SER A 38 12.68 8.14 -8.82
CA SER A 38 13.31 7.41 -9.92
C SER A 38 12.83 5.95 -10.04
N MET A 39 12.00 5.45 -9.12
CA MET A 39 11.43 4.11 -9.23
C MET A 39 10.33 4.11 -10.30
N GLU A 40 10.36 3.13 -11.20
CA GLU A 40 9.29 2.91 -12.19
C GLU A 40 7.95 2.58 -11.51
N LYS A 41 8.00 1.83 -10.39
CA LYS A 41 6.85 1.51 -9.56
C LYS A 41 7.22 1.63 -8.08
N LEU A 42 6.39 2.30 -7.29
CA LEU A 42 6.54 2.29 -5.84
C LEU A 42 6.30 0.88 -5.30
N SER A 43 7.04 0.53 -4.23
CA SER A 43 6.80 -0.75 -3.54
C SER A 43 5.37 -0.82 -3.00
N ASP A 44 4.80 -2.02 -2.99
CA ASP A 44 3.41 -2.23 -2.53
C ASP A 44 3.24 -1.76 -1.08
N LYS A 45 4.27 -1.94 -0.22
CA LYS A 45 4.29 -1.40 1.14
C LYS A 45 4.08 0.11 1.19
N MET A 46 4.70 0.88 0.30
CA MET A 46 4.55 2.34 0.24
C MET A 46 3.16 2.75 -0.23
N ILE A 47 2.59 2.00 -1.17
CA ILE A 47 1.24 2.24 -1.69
C ILE A 47 0.20 1.95 -0.59
N LEU A 48 0.33 0.81 0.08
CA LEU A 48 -0.55 0.37 1.17
C LEU A 48 -0.54 1.32 2.36
N ASP A 49 0.60 1.97 2.62
CA ASP A 49 0.77 2.93 3.70
C ASP A 49 -0.05 4.22 3.54
N LYS A 50 -0.45 4.53 2.31
CA LYS A 50 -1.33 5.65 1.98
C LYS A 50 -2.76 5.25 1.65
N LYS A 51 -2.98 4.01 1.19
CA LYS A 51 -4.34 3.53 0.94
C LYS A 51 -5.14 3.42 2.22
N THR A 52 -6.28 4.10 2.23
CA THR A 52 -7.30 3.98 3.26
C THR A 52 -8.04 2.64 3.12
N LEU A 53 -8.75 2.24 4.18
CA LEU A 53 -9.58 1.03 4.15
C LEU A 53 -10.61 1.08 3.00
N LYS A 54 -11.22 2.25 2.74
CA LYS A 54 -12.20 2.41 1.65
C LYS A 54 -11.58 2.21 0.27
N GLU A 55 -10.37 2.71 0.04
CA GLU A 55 -9.65 2.52 -1.22
C GLU A 55 -9.25 1.06 -1.43
N LEU A 56 -8.80 0.38 -0.36
CA LEU A 56 -8.55 -1.06 -0.38
C LEU A 56 -9.82 -1.85 -0.68
N GLN A 57 -10.94 -1.48 -0.07
CA GLN A 57 -12.24 -2.11 -0.34
C GLN A 57 -12.70 -1.90 -1.79
N ALA A 58 -12.53 -0.69 -2.32
CA ALA A 58 -12.87 -0.36 -3.70
C ALA A 58 -12.01 -1.16 -4.71
N GLU A 59 -10.71 -1.27 -4.45
CA GLU A 59 -9.80 -2.06 -5.28
C GLU A 59 -10.13 -3.55 -5.23
N ALA A 60 -10.40 -4.10 -4.04
CA ALA A 60 -10.78 -5.49 -3.90
C ALA A 60 -12.14 -5.79 -4.56
N LYS A 61 -13.10 -4.87 -4.48
CA LYS A 61 -14.35 -4.95 -5.24
C LYS A 61 -14.09 -4.92 -6.75
N ALA A 62 -13.20 -4.04 -7.22
CA ALA A 62 -12.83 -3.96 -8.64
C ALA A 62 -12.15 -5.24 -9.14
N LYS A 63 -11.43 -5.97 -8.28
CA LYS A 63 -10.86 -7.29 -8.56
C LYS A 63 -11.87 -8.45 -8.40
N GLY A 64 -13.13 -8.17 -8.08
CA GLY A 64 -14.17 -9.19 -7.93
C GLY A 64 -14.11 -9.99 -6.63
N ILE A 65 -13.39 -9.50 -5.61
CA ILE A 65 -13.32 -10.17 -4.30
C ILE A 65 -14.68 -10.00 -3.60
N PRO A 66 -15.36 -11.07 -3.18
CA PRO A 66 -16.63 -10.98 -2.47
C PRO A 66 -16.42 -10.59 -1.00
N LYS A 67 -17.47 -10.07 -0.36
CA LYS A 67 -17.51 -9.79 1.09
C LYS A 67 -16.42 -8.82 1.62
N VAL A 68 -15.86 -7.97 0.76
CA VAL A 68 -14.80 -7.02 1.13
C VAL A 68 -15.19 -6.05 2.25
N TRP A 69 -16.48 -5.72 2.37
CA TRP A 69 -17.00 -4.81 3.39
C TRP A 69 -16.94 -5.40 4.81
N SER A 70 -16.96 -6.72 4.94
CA SER A 70 -16.82 -7.42 6.23
C SER A 70 -15.36 -7.75 6.58
N MET A 71 -14.42 -7.55 5.65
CA MET A 71 -13.01 -7.87 5.86
C MET A 71 -12.28 -6.74 6.57
N ARG A 72 -11.32 -7.09 7.43
CA ARG A 72 -10.44 -6.11 8.08
C ARG A 72 -9.39 -5.64 7.08
N ARG A 73 -8.75 -4.50 7.39
CA ARG A 73 -7.68 -3.94 6.54
C ARG A 73 -6.59 -4.97 6.24
N ALA A 74 -6.19 -5.76 7.24
CA ALA A 74 -5.16 -6.79 7.08
C ALA A 74 -5.59 -7.86 6.06
N ASP A 75 -6.78 -8.43 6.23
CA ASP A 75 -7.32 -9.46 5.35
C ASP A 75 -7.44 -8.96 3.89
N ILE A 76 -7.89 -7.71 3.69
CA ILE A 76 -7.99 -7.13 2.34
C ILE A 76 -6.60 -6.97 1.71
N ILE A 77 -5.61 -6.57 2.50
CA ILE A 77 -4.22 -6.45 2.03
C ILE A 77 -3.67 -7.81 1.63
N GLU A 78 -3.88 -8.85 2.44
CA GLU A 78 -3.39 -10.20 2.16
C GLU A 78 -3.95 -10.75 0.85
N VAL A 79 -5.23 -10.49 0.55
CA VAL A 79 -5.83 -10.92 -0.72
C VAL A 79 -5.39 -10.03 -1.90
N LEU A 80 -5.22 -8.72 -1.70
CA LEU A 80 -4.84 -7.80 -2.77
C LEU A 80 -3.36 -7.85 -3.15
N TYR A 81 -2.52 -8.11 -2.15
CA TYR A 81 -1.06 -8.07 -2.17
C TYR A 81 -0.52 -9.25 -1.35
N PRO A 82 -0.68 -10.50 -1.84
CA PRO A 82 -0.13 -11.66 -1.16
C PRO A 82 1.39 -11.53 -1.13
N ASP A 83 1.96 -11.33 0.06
CA ASP A 83 3.40 -11.33 0.24
C ASP A 83 3.87 -12.80 0.17
N PRO A 84 4.76 -13.18 -0.77
CA PRO A 84 5.28 -14.54 -0.85
C PRO A 84 6.02 -14.97 0.44
N GLN A 85 6.32 -14.06 1.36
CA GLN A 85 6.97 -14.33 2.65
C GLN A 85 5.99 -14.38 3.84
N SER A 86 4.70 -14.01 3.70
CA SER A 86 3.77 -13.91 4.84
C SER A 86 2.83 -15.10 5.04
N SER A 87 2.95 -16.17 4.26
CA SER A 87 2.06 -17.34 4.32
C SER A 87 2.30 -18.24 5.56
N THR A 88 2.16 -17.71 6.78
CA THR A 88 2.32 -18.54 7.99
C THR A 88 1.40 -18.23 9.17
N LEU A 89 0.43 -17.32 9.10
CA LEU A 89 -0.38 -16.99 10.29
C LEU A 89 -1.86 -16.67 9.99
N SER A 90 -2.57 -17.54 9.27
CA SER A 90 -4.04 -17.47 9.18
C SER A 90 -4.68 -18.86 8.98
N SER A 91 -4.19 -19.88 9.69
CA SER A 91 -4.93 -21.13 9.89
C SER A 91 -5.52 -21.09 11.31
N GLU A 92 -6.75 -21.58 11.46
CA GLU A 92 -7.45 -21.82 12.73
C GLU A 92 -8.14 -20.61 13.39
N LYS A 93 -9.30 -20.25 12.84
CA LYS A 93 -10.49 -20.25 13.71
C LYS A 93 -11.50 -21.25 13.18
N GLN A 94 -11.40 -22.46 13.72
CA GLN A 94 -12.40 -23.51 13.64
C GLN A 94 -13.76 -22.95 14.05
N ASP A 95 -14.69 -23.12 13.11
CA ASP A 95 -16.11 -23.30 13.34
C ASP A 95 -16.32 -24.17 14.60
N LYS A 96 -16.93 -23.60 15.63
CA LYS A 96 -17.61 -24.36 16.68
C LYS A 96 -19.04 -23.88 16.75
N ASN A 97 -19.80 -24.23 15.72
CA ASN A 97 -21.19 -24.59 15.92
C ASN A 97 -21.21 -25.97 16.57
N ASN A 98 -21.82 -26.06 17.76
CA ASN A 98 -22.55 -27.24 18.21
C ASN A 98 -23.59 -26.76 19.22
N ASP A 99 -24.84 -26.80 18.77
CA ASP A 99 -26.04 -26.96 19.58
C ASP A 99 -25.93 -28.23 20.44
N ASP A 100 -26.22 -28.12 21.74
CA ASP A 100 -27.17 -28.93 22.53
C ASP A 100 -27.20 -28.42 23.98
#